data_AF-A0A7C5DT80-F1
#
_entry.id   AF-A0A7C5DT80-F1
#
_cell.length_a   1.000
_cell.length_b   1.000
_cell.length_c   1.000
_cell.angle_alpha   90.00
_cell.angle_beta   90.00
_cell.angle_gamma   90.00
#
_symmetry.space_group_name_H-M   'P 1'
#
loop_
_entity.id
_entity.type
_entity.pdbx_description
1 polymer ?
#
loop_
_entity_poly.entity_id
_entity_poly.type
_entity_poly.pdbx_seq_one_letter_code
_entity_poly.pdbx_strand_id
1 'polypeptide(L)'
;MELGNVVEFIDRQKMVCAVILEIKKLRLRLLTEANREVTLSADRLTHRCNRHLELSLGREILVETLKEISSRRKALIEHVDVKELWEVLNSEQEWIDLETMTEFCFPENPSADHESAVVRAFFNNRRYFKFNGSRFFPHSEEKVIQLDNRDKENARIERIVTNGSRWIKHLIHNETLSPLDLSEDEQKDIIEILTLAYLNQKESRYYSLGKKILKGVGIGMEDSRLLQVFVNLDVWDKDENLDLIRHGISPDFPEDVKGSAERLVKDAYYSNTETTYGTKRVNLTDLPLITIDGQATMDYDDALSIEKSNDHYRLGIHISDVAHFIKKNSLVDKEAVNRASSIYTPDRKIPMIPPGLAEGLCSLKAGELRPAISTFVQIGSYGNIVDVEIVPSLITVQRQLSYYDVNTVTDEDEEIRMLYDIAKKFRQKRLAQGALQITLPEINIWVNQDGSPAVSRINRESPGRMLVAELMIMANWLMAKFLSDHQVPAIFRSQPEPRGRLFKNNEGTLYQNWAQRKLLNRFALGHEAHHHAGLGLEAYV
;
A
#
# COMPACT_ATOMS: atom_id res chain seq x y z
N MET A 1 10.47 -53.40 -37.47
CA MET A 1 10.65 -53.76 -36.04
C MET A 1 10.29 -55.22 -35.93
N GLU A 2 11.23 -56.03 -35.50
CA GLU A 2 11.08 -57.49 -35.40
C GLU A 2 11.37 -57.93 -33.96
N LEU A 3 10.97 -59.17 -33.64
CA LEU A 3 11.40 -59.81 -32.39
C LEU A 3 12.93 -59.82 -32.35
N GLY A 4 13.54 -59.69 -31.18
CA GLY A 4 15.00 -59.66 -31.06
C GLY A 4 15.64 -58.31 -31.36
N ASN A 5 14.95 -57.32 -31.94
CA ASN A 5 15.55 -56.00 -32.16
C ASN A 5 15.82 -55.27 -30.85
N VAL A 6 16.97 -54.61 -30.77
CA VAL A 6 17.31 -53.70 -29.68
C VAL A 6 16.62 -52.34 -29.89
N VAL A 7 16.04 -51.79 -28.83
CA VAL A 7 15.31 -50.51 -28.84
C VAL A 7 15.60 -49.72 -27.57
N GLU A 8 15.30 -48.43 -27.59
CA GLU A 8 15.37 -47.58 -26.41
C GLU A 8 14.09 -46.79 -26.18
N PHE A 9 13.87 -46.44 -24.92
CA PHE A 9 12.79 -45.57 -24.49
C PHE A 9 13.19 -44.81 -23.22
N ILE A 10 12.41 -43.79 -22.88
CA ILE A 10 12.59 -43.03 -21.64
C ILE A 10 11.75 -43.65 -20.53
N ASP A 11 12.41 -44.00 -19.42
CA ASP A 11 11.78 -44.37 -18.15
C ASP A 11 12.37 -43.55 -17.01
N ARG A 12 11.53 -42.92 -16.18
CA ARG A 12 11.94 -42.11 -15.03
C ARG A 12 13.10 -41.14 -15.33
N GLN A 13 12.98 -40.39 -16.43
CA GLN A 13 14.00 -39.43 -16.92
C GLN A 13 15.36 -40.06 -17.31
N LYS A 14 15.41 -41.37 -17.56
CA LYS A 14 16.61 -42.07 -18.06
C LYS A 14 16.30 -42.80 -19.35
N MET A 15 17.28 -42.84 -20.26
CA MET A 15 17.24 -43.68 -21.46
C MET A 15 17.58 -45.12 -21.08
N VAL A 16 16.77 -46.09 -21.51
CA VAL A 16 16.89 -47.51 -21.15
C VAL A 16 17.00 -48.35 -22.41
N CYS A 17 18.04 -49.19 -22.53
CA CYS A 17 18.13 -50.20 -23.57
C CYS A 17 17.26 -51.41 -23.25
N ALA A 18 16.59 -51.94 -24.28
CA ALA A 18 15.78 -53.14 -24.18
C ALA A 18 15.76 -53.94 -25.49
N VAL A 19 15.38 -55.21 -25.41
CA VAL A 19 15.14 -56.08 -26.57
C VAL A 19 13.66 -56.44 -26.68
N ILE A 20 13.13 -56.50 -27.91
CA ILE A 20 11.73 -56.87 -28.17
C ILE A 20 11.53 -58.38 -27.97
N LEU A 21 10.72 -58.75 -26.98
CA LEU A 21 10.33 -60.15 -26.72
C LEU A 21 9.01 -60.54 -27.41
N GLU A 22 8.08 -59.60 -27.56
CA GLU A 22 6.76 -59.88 -28.15
C GLU A 22 6.17 -58.61 -28.79
N ILE A 23 5.50 -58.75 -29.95
CA ILE A 23 4.79 -57.67 -30.64
C ILE A 23 3.30 -58.02 -30.71
N LYS A 24 2.45 -57.22 -30.05
CA LYS A 24 0.98 -57.35 -30.12
C LYS A 24 0.37 -56.04 -30.61
N LYS A 25 -0.07 -56.01 -31.88
CA LYS A 25 -0.58 -54.79 -32.53
C LYS A 25 0.44 -53.65 -32.42
N LEU A 26 0.14 -52.61 -31.65
CA LEU A 26 1.01 -51.44 -31.40
C LEU A 26 1.77 -51.51 -30.06
N ARG A 27 1.60 -52.59 -29.26
CA ARG A 27 2.29 -52.77 -27.98
C ARG A 27 3.44 -53.76 -28.10
N LEU A 28 4.54 -53.43 -27.44
CA LEU A 28 5.78 -54.20 -27.39
C LEU A 28 6.00 -54.69 -25.96
N ARG A 29 6.27 -55.99 -25.78
CA ARG A 29 6.85 -56.53 -24.54
C ARG A 29 8.36 -56.53 -24.71
N LEU A 30 9.06 -55.87 -23.80
CA LEU A 30 10.51 -55.65 -23.87
C LEU A 30 11.20 -56.20 -22.62
N LEU A 31 12.41 -56.74 -22.78
CA LEU A 31 13.33 -57.04 -21.67
C LEU A 31 14.40 -55.97 -21.59
N THR A 32 14.57 -55.33 -20.43
CA THR A 32 15.51 -54.22 -20.25
C THR A 32 16.89 -54.67 -19.76
N GLU A 33 17.89 -53.79 -19.90
CA GLU A 33 19.24 -53.93 -19.31
C GLU A 33 19.25 -54.12 -17.78
N ALA A 34 18.15 -53.78 -17.10
CA ALA A 34 17.94 -53.97 -15.66
C ALA A 34 17.23 -55.29 -15.32
N ASN A 35 17.17 -56.23 -16.26
CA ASN A 35 16.50 -57.53 -16.15
C ASN A 35 14.97 -57.42 -15.85
N ARG A 36 14.34 -56.32 -16.27
CA ARG A 36 12.89 -56.08 -16.07
C ARG A 36 12.15 -56.24 -17.38
N GLU A 37 10.97 -56.86 -17.33
CA GLU A 37 10.05 -56.85 -18.47
C GLU A 37 9.10 -55.65 -18.39
N VAL A 38 8.92 -54.96 -19.51
CA VAL A 38 8.02 -53.81 -19.61
C VAL A 38 7.13 -53.94 -20.85
N THR A 39 5.91 -53.43 -20.77
CA THR A 39 5.03 -53.31 -21.93
C THR A 39 4.76 -51.85 -22.22
N LEU A 40 5.06 -51.40 -23.43
CA LEU A 40 4.80 -50.02 -23.87
C LEU A 40 4.35 -49.98 -25.33
N SER A 41 3.79 -48.85 -25.73
CA SER A 41 3.39 -48.60 -27.12
C SER A 41 4.61 -48.22 -27.97
N ALA A 42 4.65 -48.65 -29.23
CA ALA A 42 5.81 -48.49 -30.11
C ALA A 42 6.17 -47.03 -30.47
N ASP A 43 5.25 -46.09 -30.22
CA ASP A 43 5.42 -44.63 -30.30
C ASP A 43 6.26 -44.05 -29.15
N ARG A 44 6.39 -44.76 -28.02
CA ARG A 44 7.22 -44.35 -26.88
C ARG A 44 8.70 -44.70 -27.02
N LEU A 45 9.09 -45.37 -28.11
CA LEU A 45 10.48 -45.66 -28.41
C LEU A 45 11.20 -44.39 -28.86
N THR A 46 12.36 -44.12 -28.27
CA THR A 46 13.21 -42.99 -28.63
C THR A 46 14.26 -43.34 -29.67
N HIS A 47 14.70 -44.60 -29.72
CA HIS A 47 15.64 -45.09 -30.73
C HIS A 47 15.30 -46.54 -31.12
N ARG A 48 15.55 -46.89 -32.38
CA ARG A 48 15.28 -48.22 -32.94
C ARG A 48 16.57 -48.72 -33.59
N CYS A 49 17.17 -49.78 -33.05
CA CYS A 49 18.40 -50.35 -33.56
C CYS A 49 18.08 -51.50 -34.52
N ASN A 50 18.83 -51.60 -35.61
CA ASN A 50 18.76 -52.74 -36.54
C ASN A 50 19.52 -53.98 -36.03
N ARG A 51 20.14 -53.90 -34.84
CA ARG A 51 20.80 -55.05 -34.20
C ARG A 51 19.75 -56.01 -33.66
N HIS A 52 19.85 -57.25 -34.11
CA HIS A 52 19.01 -58.36 -33.70
C HIS A 52 19.76 -59.24 -32.69
N LEU A 53 19.12 -59.56 -31.57
CA LEU A 53 19.59 -60.51 -30.57
C LEU A 53 18.78 -61.81 -30.70
N GLU A 54 19.47 -62.95 -30.72
CA GLU A 54 18.82 -64.25 -30.74
C GLU A 54 18.12 -64.53 -29.41
N LEU A 55 16.79 -64.55 -29.44
CA LEU A 55 15.96 -64.78 -28.25
C LEU A 55 16.07 -66.20 -27.68
N SER A 56 16.67 -67.14 -28.42
CA SER A 56 17.04 -68.48 -27.95
C SER A 56 18.20 -68.46 -26.97
N LEU A 57 19.02 -67.40 -26.96
CA LEU A 57 20.04 -67.19 -25.95
C LEU A 57 19.35 -66.89 -24.61
N GLY A 58 19.81 -67.54 -23.54
CA GLY A 58 19.20 -67.40 -22.22
C GLY A 58 19.09 -65.95 -21.74
N ARG A 59 18.09 -65.68 -20.89
CA ARG A 59 17.76 -64.32 -20.38
C ARG A 59 18.96 -63.57 -19.81
N GLU A 60 19.87 -64.28 -19.12
CA GLU A 60 21.08 -63.69 -18.54
C GLU A 60 22.01 -63.11 -19.62
N ILE A 61 22.24 -63.86 -20.70
CA ILE A 61 23.09 -63.45 -21.83
C ILE A 61 22.49 -62.21 -22.53
N LEU A 62 21.17 -62.20 -22.74
CA LEU A 62 20.47 -61.05 -23.33
C LEU A 62 20.64 -59.78 -22.48
N VAL A 63 20.52 -59.89 -21.16
CA VAL A 63 20.69 -58.75 -20.24
C VAL A 63 22.13 -58.25 -20.22
N GLU A 64 23.11 -59.16 -20.20
CA GLU A 64 24.53 -58.81 -20.25
C GLU A 64 24.88 -58.08 -21.56
N THR A 65 24.42 -58.60 -22.70
CA THR A 65 24.61 -57.96 -24.01
C THR A 65 23.94 -56.57 -24.07
N LEU A 66 22.75 -56.40 -23.48
CA LEU A 66 22.09 -55.09 -23.39
C LEU A 66 22.88 -54.08 -22.54
N LYS A 67 23.51 -54.54 -21.44
CA LYS A 67 24.38 -53.69 -20.61
C LYS A 67 25.62 -53.25 -21.37
N GLU A 68 26.27 -54.15 -22.10
CA GLU A 68 27.42 -53.82 -22.94
C GLU A 68 27.06 -52.77 -24.00
N ILE A 69 25.93 -52.97 -24.70
CA ILE A 69 25.41 -52.03 -25.69
C ILE A 69 25.16 -50.66 -25.05
N SER A 70 24.51 -50.62 -23.88
CA SER A 70 24.21 -49.37 -23.18
C SER A 70 25.46 -48.65 -22.69
N SER A 71 26.47 -49.38 -22.21
CA SER A 71 27.75 -48.83 -21.77
C SER A 71 28.53 -48.24 -22.94
N ARG A 72 28.60 -48.94 -24.07
CA ARG A 72 29.23 -48.43 -25.29
C ARG A 72 28.56 -47.15 -25.80
N ARG A 73 27.21 -47.13 -25.83
CA ARG A 73 26.44 -45.93 -26.19
C ARG A 73 26.68 -44.77 -25.23
N LYS A 74 26.90 -45.03 -23.93
CA LYS A 74 27.26 -43.99 -22.96
C LYS A 74 28.65 -43.43 -23.22
N ALA A 75 29.65 -44.27 -23.52
CA ALA A 75 30.99 -43.81 -23.86
C ALA A 75 31.01 -42.93 -25.12
N LEU A 76 30.16 -43.25 -26.11
CA LEU A 76 30.02 -42.44 -27.33
C LEU A 76 29.40 -41.06 -27.08
N ILE A 77 28.66 -40.83 -25.99
CA ILE A 77 28.10 -39.50 -25.67
C ILE A 77 29.21 -38.46 -25.48
N GLU A 78 30.36 -38.86 -24.94
CA GLU A 78 31.50 -37.96 -24.70
C GLU A 78 32.07 -37.35 -25.99
N HIS A 79 31.76 -37.95 -27.14
CA HIS A 79 32.18 -37.49 -28.47
C HIS A 79 31.14 -36.59 -29.15
N VAL A 80 30.01 -36.31 -28.49
CA VAL A 80 28.94 -35.46 -29.02
C VAL A 80 28.94 -34.11 -28.30
N ASP A 81 29.56 -33.09 -28.92
CA ASP A 81 29.49 -31.72 -28.42
C ASP A 81 28.22 -31.01 -28.95
N VAL A 82 27.16 -31.05 -28.14
CA VAL A 82 25.87 -30.42 -28.47
C VAL A 82 26.00 -28.90 -28.64
N LYS A 83 26.95 -28.25 -27.97
CA LYS A 83 27.12 -26.80 -28.08
C LYS A 83 27.82 -26.44 -29.39
N GLU A 84 28.89 -27.13 -29.74
CA GLU A 84 29.60 -26.90 -31.01
C GLU A 84 28.67 -27.14 -32.22
N LEU A 85 27.88 -28.21 -32.19
CA LEU A 85 26.85 -28.47 -33.20
C LEU A 85 25.84 -27.33 -33.29
N TRP A 86 25.44 -26.74 -32.16
CA TRP A 86 24.55 -25.59 -32.16
C TRP A 86 25.20 -24.32 -32.70
N GLU A 87 26.48 -24.07 -32.42
CA GLU A 87 27.21 -22.90 -32.95
C GLU A 87 27.25 -22.90 -34.48
N VAL A 88 27.33 -24.10 -35.09
CA VAL A 88 27.28 -24.26 -36.55
C VAL A 88 25.86 -24.23 -37.10
N LEU A 89 24.89 -24.85 -36.42
CA LEU A 89 23.55 -25.11 -36.97
C LEU A 89 22.49 -24.08 -36.55
N ASN A 90 22.79 -23.15 -35.63
CA ASN A 90 21.78 -22.21 -35.14
C ASN A 90 21.19 -21.29 -36.20
N SER A 91 21.91 -21.01 -37.29
CA SER A 91 21.41 -20.19 -38.41
C SER A 91 20.35 -20.90 -39.24
N GLU A 92 20.38 -22.23 -39.29
CA GLU A 92 19.54 -23.03 -40.19
C GLU A 92 18.07 -22.97 -39.80
N GLN A 93 17.77 -22.89 -38.49
CA GLN A 93 16.38 -22.79 -37.96
C GLN A 93 15.40 -23.82 -38.56
N GLU A 94 15.89 -25.03 -38.86
CA GLU A 94 15.12 -26.13 -39.44
C GLU A 94 15.25 -27.42 -38.62
N TRP A 95 14.35 -28.38 -38.87
CA TRP A 95 14.41 -29.70 -38.24
C TRP A 95 15.44 -30.58 -38.96
N ILE A 96 16.47 -30.98 -38.23
CA ILE A 96 17.51 -31.90 -38.70
C ILE A 96 17.12 -33.31 -38.23
N ASP A 97 17.13 -34.28 -39.15
CA ASP A 97 16.86 -35.68 -38.80
C ASP A 97 18.04 -36.36 -38.10
N LEU A 98 17.78 -37.53 -37.53
CA LEU A 98 18.76 -38.28 -36.76
C LEU A 98 19.93 -38.79 -37.59
N GLU A 99 19.71 -39.15 -38.85
CA GLU A 99 20.77 -39.65 -39.73
C GLU A 99 21.79 -38.53 -39.97
N THR A 100 21.31 -37.37 -40.43
CA THR A 100 22.12 -36.18 -40.67
C THR A 100 22.84 -35.71 -39.39
N MET A 101 22.13 -35.66 -38.26
CA MET A 101 22.76 -35.26 -36.99
C MET A 101 23.82 -36.26 -36.52
N THR A 102 23.64 -37.55 -36.82
CA THR A 102 24.63 -38.58 -36.50
C THR A 102 25.86 -38.46 -37.39
N GLU A 103 25.71 -38.14 -38.67
CA GLU A 103 26.83 -37.87 -39.56
C GLU A 103 27.65 -36.66 -39.12
N PHE A 104 27.01 -35.59 -38.64
CA PHE A 104 27.73 -34.43 -38.08
C PHE A 104 28.57 -34.79 -36.84
N CYS A 105 28.11 -35.73 -36.02
CA CYS A 105 28.84 -36.17 -34.83
C CYS A 105 29.89 -37.25 -35.13
N PHE A 106 29.61 -38.13 -36.11
CA PHE A 106 30.37 -39.34 -36.41
C PHE A 106 30.47 -39.53 -37.94
N PRO A 107 31.41 -38.83 -38.61
CA PRO A 107 31.51 -38.83 -40.07
C PRO A 107 32.01 -40.18 -40.65
N GLU A 108 32.65 -41.02 -39.82
CA GLU A 108 33.16 -42.33 -40.23
C GLU A 108 32.12 -43.43 -40.00
N ASN A 109 31.30 -43.70 -41.02
CA ASN A 109 30.34 -44.81 -41.09
C ASN A 109 29.44 -44.96 -39.83
N PRO A 110 28.41 -44.09 -39.67
CA PRO A 110 27.58 -44.06 -38.48
C PRO A 110 26.86 -45.39 -38.25
N SER A 111 26.77 -45.78 -36.98
CA SER A 111 26.14 -47.04 -36.56
C SER A 111 24.92 -46.72 -35.73
N ALA A 112 24.04 -47.71 -35.52
CA ALA A 112 22.89 -47.56 -34.64
C ALA A 112 23.27 -47.28 -33.17
N ASP A 113 24.54 -47.47 -32.77
CA ASP A 113 25.04 -47.04 -31.47
C ASP A 113 25.45 -45.56 -31.46
N HIS A 114 25.96 -45.04 -32.59
CA HIS A 114 26.22 -43.61 -32.79
C HIS A 114 24.92 -42.81 -32.75
N GLU A 115 23.89 -43.24 -33.50
CA GLU A 115 22.57 -42.60 -33.47
C GLU A 115 21.98 -42.53 -32.05
N SER A 116 22.07 -43.64 -31.32
CA SER A 116 21.63 -43.70 -29.92
C SER A 116 22.41 -42.74 -29.03
N ALA A 117 23.73 -42.65 -29.22
CA ALA A 117 24.57 -41.72 -28.46
C ALA A 117 24.15 -40.26 -28.70
N VAL A 118 23.86 -39.88 -29.95
CA VAL A 118 23.32 -38.56 -30.31
C VAL A 118 21.99 -38.32 -29.61
N VAL A 119 21.03 -39.25 -29.72
CA VAL A 119 19.73 -39.14 -29.05
C VAL A 119 19.90 -38.95 -27.53
N ARG A 120 20.82 -39.70 -26.90
CA ARG A 120 21.11 -39.60 -25.46
C ARG A 120 21.78 -38.26 -25.09
N ALA A 121 22.72 -37.77 -25.90
CA ALA A 121 23.41 -36.50 -25.67
C ALA A 121 22.43 -35.32 -25.67
N PHE A 122 21.56 -35.22 -26.67
CA PHE A 122 20.56 -34.16 -26.78
C PHE A 122 19.42 -34.30 -25.76
N PHE A 123 19.09 -35.53 -25.35
CA PHE A 123 18.17 -35.74 -24.23
C PHE A 123 18.72 -35.16 -22.92
N ASN A 124 20.04 -35.30 -22.69
CA ASN A 124 20.74 -34.77 -21.52
C ASN A 124 20.98 -33.25 -21.60
N ASN A 125 21.14 -32.69 -22.81
CA ASN A 125 21.33 -31.26 -23.03
C ASN A 125 20.28 -30.68 -23.98
N ARG A 126 19.18 -30.21 -23.38
CA ARG A 126 18.06 -29.58 -24.10
C ARG A 126 18.17 -28.05 -24.22
N ARG A 127 19.31 -27.47 -23.84
CA ARG A 127 19.49 -26.01 -23.82
C ARG A 127 19.58 -25.44 -25.23
N TYR A 128 20.24 -26.17 -26.12
CA TYR A 128 20.59 -25.71 -27.46
C TYR A 128 19.61 -26.18 -28.53
N PHE A 129 18.90 -27.29 -28.29
CA PHE A 129 17.98 -27.88 -29.26
C PHE A 129 16.65 -28.28 -28.64
N LYS A 130 15.58 -28.05 -29.39
CA LYS A 130 14.31 -28.76 -29.20
C LYS A 130 14.44 -30.16 -29.78
N PHE A 131 14.05 -31.16 -28.99
CA PHE A 131 14.25 -32.57 -29.31
C PHE A 131 12.92 -33.33 -29.32
N ASN A 132 12.69 -34.18 -30.33
CA ASN A 132 11.49 -35.02 -30.45
C ASN A 132 11.79 -36.47 -30.87
N GLY A 133 12.79 -37.12 -30.25
CA GLY A 133 13.12 -38.53 -30.50
C GLY A 133 14.03 -38.74 -31.71
N SER A 134 13.57 -38.33 -32.88
CA SER A 134 14.25 -38.58 -34.17
C SER A 134 14.58 -37.33 -34.97
N ARG A 135 14.31 -36.14 -34.41
CA ARG A 135 14.61 -34.84 -35.03
C ARG A 135 15.06 -33.83 -33.99
N PHE A 136 15.88 -32.89 -34.43
CA PHE A 136 16.54 -31.87 -33.64
C PHE A 136 16.32 -30.51 -34.29
N PHE A 137 15.89 -29.53 -33.51
CA PHE A 137 15.68 -28.17 -33.99
C PHE A 137 16.55 -27.21 -33.17
N PRO A 138 17.54 -26.53 -33.77
CA PRO A 138 18.43 -25.63 -33.05
C PRO A 138 17.66 -24.40 -32.56
N HIS A 139 17.83 -24.04 -31.30
CA HIS A 139 17.30 -22.79 -30.76
C HIS A 139 18.00 -21.58 -31.39
N SER A 140 17.32 -20.45 -31.53
CA SER A 140 17.98 -19.20 -31.95
C SER A 140 18.95 -18.71 -30.87
N GLU A 141 19.93 -17.90 -31.27
CA GLU A 141 20.86 -17.24 -30.34
C GLU A 141 20.12 -16.46 -29.24
N GLU A 142 19.11 -15.67 -29.62
CA GLU A 142 18.23 -14.96 -28.69
C GLU A 142 17.59 -15.89 -27.66
N LYS A 143 17.15 -17.08 -28.09
CA LYS A 143 16.51 -18.05 -27.22
C LYS A 143 17.48 -18.65 -26.21
N VAL A 144 18.71 -18.96 -26.63
CA VAL A 144 19.75 -19.47 -25.73
C VAL A 144 20.18 -18.38 -24.73
N ILE A 145 20.35 -17.13 -25.17
CA ILE A 145 20.61 -15.98 -24.28
C ILE A 145 19.49 -15.81 -23.24
N GLN A 146 18.22 -15.94 -23.64
CA GLN A 146 17.08 -15.88 -22.71
C GLN A 146 17.13 -17.01 -21.66
N LEU A 147 17.48 -18.23 -22.07
CA LEU A 147 17.62 -19.37 -21.15
C LEU A 147 18.78 -19.13 -20.18
N ASP A 148 19.92 -18.65 -20.66
CA ASP A 148 21.09 -18.35 -19.84
C ASP A 148 20.79 -17.25 -18.82
N ASN A 149 20.13 -16.18 -19.24
CA ASN A 149 19.73 -15.08 -18.33
C ASN A 149 18.75 -15.58 -17.27
N ARG A 150 17.79 -16.43 -17.65
CA ARG A 150 16.84 -17.04 -16.71
C ARG A 150 17.54 -17.94 -15.70
N ASP A 151 18.51 -18.73 -16.14
CA ASP A 151 19.26 -19.64 -15.26
C ASP A 151 20.17 -18.85 -14.31
N LYS A 152 20.81 -17.78 -14.79
CA LYS A 152 21.56 -16.82 -13.95
C LYS A 152 20.65 -16.16 -12.90
N GLU A 153 19.47 -15.70 -13.30
CA GLU A 153 18.51 -15.06 -12.38
C GLU A 153 17.96 -16.06 -11.35
N ASN A 154 17.63 -17.29 -11.77
CA ASN A 154 17.21 -18.34 -10.85
C ASN A 154 18.32 -18.67 -9.84
N ALA A 155 19.57 -18.79 -10.29
CA ALA A 155 20.71 -19.02 -9.41
C ALA A 155 20.93 -17.84 -8.45
N ARG A 156 20.75 -16.59 -8.91
CA ARG A 156 20.77 -15.39 -8.06
C ARG A 156 19.67 -15.45 -6.99
N ILE A 157 18.44 -15.74 -7.37
CA ILE A 157 17.29 -15.87 -6.46
C ILE A 157 17.54 -16.97 -5.43
N GLU A 158 18.02 -18.14 -5.86
CA GLU A 158 18.36 -19.25 -4.96
C GLU A 158 19.44 -18.84 -3.96
N ARG A 159 20.49 -18.15 -4.42
CA ARG A 159 21.54 -17.61 -3.54
C ARG A 159 20.95 -16.63 -2.52
N ILE A 160 20.12 -15.68 -2.94
CA ILE A 160 19.45 -14.72 -2.03
C ILE A 160 18.58 -15.47 -1.01
N VAL A 161 17.81 -16.46 -1.45
CA VAL A 161 16.96 -17.25 -0.54
C VAL A 161 17.81 -18.02 0.47
N THR A 162 18.84 -18.74 0.02
CA THR A 162 19.68 -19.56 0.90
C THR A 162 20.45 -18.70 1.89
N ASN A 163 21.09 -17.63 1.42
CA ASN A 163 21.90 -16.75 2.27
C ASN A 163 21.03 -15.91 3.19
N GLY A 164 19.95 -15.32 2.67
CA GLY A 164 18.99 -14.55 3.46
C GLY A 164 18.32 -15.40 4.53
N SER A 165 17.92 -16.64 4.23
CA SER A 165 17.34 -17.54 5.23
C SER A 165 18.33 -17.82 6.36
N ARG A 166 19.61 -18.06 6.03
CA ARG A 166 20.65 -18.33 7.03
C ARG A 166 20.91 -17.12 7.92
N TRP A 167 21.03 -15.94 7.30
CA TRP A 167 21.33 -14.69 7.99
C TRP A 167 20.18 -14.23 8.90
N ILE A 168 18.94 -14.21 8.40
CA ILE A 168 17.78 -13.84 9.23
C ILE A 168 17.57 -14.83 10.37
N LYS A 169 17.77 -16.13 10.12
CA LYS A 169 17.68 -17.14 11.19
C LYS A 169 18.69 -16.88 12.30
N HIS A 170 19.90 -16.49 11.95
CA HIS A 170 20.95 -16.10 12.89
C HIS A 170 20.52 -14.88 13.73
N LEU A 171 20.05 -13.81 13.09
CA LEU A 171 19.62 -12.59 13.78
C LEU A 171 18.46 -12.83 14.77
N ILE A 172 17.61 -13.83 14.50
CA ILE A 172 16.50 -14.17 15.40
C ILE A 172 16.95 -15.01 16.60
N HIS A 173 17.93 -15.91 16.42
CA HIS A 173 18.31 -16.90 17.44
C HIS A 173 19.57 -16.52 18.23
N ASN A 174 20.26 -15.42 17.88
CA ASN A 174 21.53 -14.99 18.49
C ASN A 174 22.61 -16.11 18.54
N GLU A 175 22.59 -17.03 17.57
CA GLU A 175 23.55 -18.15 17.50
C GLU A 175 24.92 -17.65 17.05
N THR A 176 26.02 -17.86 17.79
CA THR A 176 27.37 -17.52 17.31
C THR A 176 27.69 -18.27 16.01
N LEU A 177 27.83 -17.55 14.89
CA LEU A 177 28.25 -18.13 13.61
C LEU A 177 29.66 -17.67 13.26
N SER A 178 30.45 -18.60 12.69
CA SER A 178 31.63 -18.28 11.89
C SER A 178 31.25 -17.23 10.82
N PRO A 179 32.16 -16.32 10.43
CA PRO A 179 31.82 -15.14 9.63
C PRO A 179 30.98 -15.53 8.42
N LEU A 180 29.71 -15.12 8.42
CA LEU A 180 28.94 -15.06 7.19
C LEU A 180 29.52 -13.89 6.41
N ASP A 181 30.32 -14.19 5.39
CA ASP A 181 30.80 -13.22 4.40
C ASP A 181 29.65 -12.81 3.47
N LEU A 182 28.57 -12.22 4.03
CA LEU A 182 27.61 -11.46 3.24
C LEU A 182 28.15 -10.05 3.09
N SER A 183 28.29 -9.59 1.84
CA SER A 183 28.65 -8.19 1.61
C SER A 183 27.56 -7.27 2.17
N GLU A 184 27.92 -6.03 2.48
CA GLU A 184 26.96 -5.02 2.91
C GLU A 184 25.84 -4.82 1.89
N ASP A 185 26.15 -4.94 0.59
CA ASP A 185 25.16 -4.84 -0.48
C ASP A 185 24.19 -6.03 -0.47
N GLU A 186 24.66 -7.26 -0.24
CA GLU A 186 23.78 -8.42 -0.12
C GLU A 186 22.86 -8.30 1.11
N GLN A 187 23.37 -7.76 2.22
CA GLN A 187 22.56 -7.49 3.42
C GLN A 187 21.48 -6.46 3.13
N LYS A 188 21.84 -5.34 2.48
CA LYS A 188 20.88 -4.28 2.08
C LYS A 188 19.80 -4.84 1.15
N ASP A 189 20.17 -5.62 0.13
CA ASP A 189 19.22 -6.26 -0.79
C ASP A 189 18.21 -7.15 -0.03
N ILE A 190 18.70 -7.99 0.90
CA ILE A 190 17.84 -8.87 1.69
C ILE A 190 16.89 -8.08 2.58
N ILE A 191 17.39 -7.04 3.26
CA ILE A 191 16.57 -6.18 4.10
C ILE A 191 15.53 -5.45 3.25
N GLU A 192 15.89 -4.84 2.11
CA GLU A 192 14.94 -4.17 1.23
C GLU A 192 13.82 -5.11 0.78
N ILE A 193 14.17 -6.33 0.35
CA ILE A 193 13.21 -7.38 -0.04
C ILE A 193 12.23 -7.66 1.09
N LEU A 194 12.74 -7.87 2.32
CA LEU A 194 11.92 -8.23 3.48
C LEU A 194 11.08 -7.06 3.97
N THR A 195 11.65 -5.86 4.04
CA THR A 195 10.96 -4.61 4.41
C THR A 195 9.79 -4.35 3.47
N LEU A 196 10.02 -4.38 2.16
CA LEU A 196 8.95 -4.15 1.18
C LEU A 196 7.92 -5.27 1.16
N ALA A 197 8.32 -6.53 1.39
CA ALA A 197 7.40 -7.66 1.51
C ALA A 197 6.56 -7.59 2.79
N TYR A 198 7.15 -7.13 3.90
CA TYR A 198 6.49 -6.97 5.20
C TYR A 198 5.48 -5.82 5.16
N LEU A 199 5.86 -4.66 4.64
CA LEU A 199 5.00 -3.48 4.56
C LEU A 199 3.79 -3.69 3.66
N ASN A 200 4.01 -4.18 2.44
CA ASN A 200 3.00 -4.20 1.38
C ASN A 200 2.37 -5.60 1.18
N GLN A 201 2.83 -6.61 1.92
CA GLN A 201 2.30 -7.96 1.87
C GLN A 201 2.17 -8.44 0.40
N LYS A 202 1.02 -8.99 0.02
CA LYS A 202 0.77 -9.56 -1.31
C LYS A 202 0.90 -8.55 -2.48
N GLU A 203 0.85 -7.25 -2.20
CA GLU A 203 1.00 -6.20 -3.20
C GLU A 203 2.48 -5.93 -3.54
N SER A 204 3.41 -6.39 -2.68
CA SER A 204 4.84 -6.27 -2.94
C SER A 204 5.30 -7.18 -4.07
N ARG A 205 6.07 -6.63 -5.02
CA ARG A 205 6.81 -7.42 -6.03
C ARG A 205 7.74 -8.46 -5.39
N TYR A 206 8.20 -8.20 -4.16
CA TYR A 206 9.11 -9.04 -3.42
C TYR A 206 8.42 -10.05 -2.49
N TYR A 207 7.08 -10.05 -2.41
CA TYR A 207 6.35 -10.90 -1.47
C TYR A 207 6.69 -12.38 -1.59
N SER A 208 6.72 -12.90 -2.83
CA SER A 208 7.02 -14.31 -3.08
C SER A 208 8.45 -14.69 -2.70
N LEU A 209 9.41 -13.78 -2.92
CA LEU A 209 10.81 -13.94 -2.60
C LEU A 209 11.04 -13.87 -1.08
N GLY A 210 10.50 -12.85 -0.42
CA GLY A 210 10.52 -12.72 1.04
C GLY A 210 9.90 -13.93 1.72
N LYS A 211 8.77 -14.44 1.22
CA LYS A 211 8.14 -15.67 1.74
C LYS A 211 9.04 -16.90 1.60
N LYS A 212 9.81 -17.02 0.52
CA LYS A 212 10.79 -18.13 0.36
C LYS A 212 11.92 -18.02 1.39
N ILE A 213 12.45 -16.81 1.62
CA ILE A 213 13.45 -16.53 2.67
C ILE A 213 12.90 -16.95 4.04
N LEU A 214 11.73 -16.43 4.43
CA LEU A 214 11.16 -16.68 5.75
C LEU A 214 10.74 -18.14 5.97
N LYS A 215 10.36 -18.86 4.89
CA LYS A 215 10.13 -20.31 4.94
C LYS A 215 11.40 -21.06 5.34
N GLY A 216 12.58 -20.65 4.89
CA GLY A 216 13.86 -21.23 5.28
C GLY A 216 14.24 -20.94 6.74
N VAL A 217 13.73 -19.84 7.30
CA VAL A 217 13.85 -19.48 8.72
C VAL A 217 12.86 -20.25 9.60
N GLY A 218 11.68 -20.58 9.05
CA GLY A 218 10.59 -21.24 9.77
C GLY A 218 9.56 -20.27 10.37
N ILE A 219 9.44 -19.05 9.83
CA ILE A 219 8.53 -18.02 10.33
C ILE A 219 7.59 -17.48 9.23
N GLY A 220 6.50 -16.84 9.65
CA GLY A 220 5.56 -16.15 8.76
C GLY A 220 6.00 -14.72 8.43
N MET A 221 5.35 -14.09 7.44
CA MET A 221 5.60 -12.69 7.08
C MET A 221 5.21 -11.72 8.21
N GLU A 222 4.18 -12.04 8.99
CA GLU A 222 3.67 -11.19 10.08
C GLU A 222 4.23 -11.58 11.46
N ASP A 223 5.31 -12.37 11.49
CA ASP A 223 5.91 -12.83 12.74
C ASP A 223 6.64 -11.68 13.46
N SER A 224 6.34 -11.49 14.75
CA SER A 224 6.92 -10.39 15.55
C SER A 224 8.44 -10.46 15.66
N ARG A 225 9.05 -11.64 15.49
CA ARG A 225 10.52 -11.78 15.48
C ARG A 225 11.16 -11.09 14.28
N LEU A 226 10.47 -11.03 13.14
CA LEU A 226 10.95 -10.31 11.97
C LEU A 226 10.93 -8.80 12.21
N LEU A 227 9.90 -8.29 12.89
CA LEU A 227 9.88 -6.89 13.33
C LEU A 227 11.07 -6.58 14.24
N GLN A 228 11.38 -7.46 15.20
CA GLN A 228 12.54 -7.27 16.08
C GLN A 228 13.87 -7.25 15.30
N VAL A 229 13.98 -8.01 14.20
CA VAL A 229 15.15 -7.95 13.32
C VAL A 229 15.29 -6.58 12.68
N PHE A 230 14.21 -5.98 12.17
CA PHE A 230 14.25 -4.63 11.61
C PHE A 230 14.67 -3.60 12.66
N VAL A 231 14.15 -3.72 13.89
CA VAL A 231 14.51 -2.82 15.00
C VAL A 231 15.97 -2.98 15.40
N ASN A 232 16.48 -4.21 15.52
CA ASN A 232 17.87 -4.46 15.90
C ASN A 232 18.89 -4.02 14.85
N LEU A 233 18.46 -3.90 13.59
CA LEU A 233 19.28 -3.45 12.48
C LEU A 233 19.10 -1.95 12.17
N ASP A 234 18.43 -1.21 13.07
CA ASP A 234 18.13 0.22 12.90
C ASP A 234 17.40 0.54 11.58
N VAL A 235 16.61 -0.41 11.06
CA VAL A 235 15.75 -0.20 9.88
C VAL A 235 14.54 0.64 10.26
N TRP A 236 13.96 0.37 11.43
CA TRP A 236 12.82 1.08 12.01
C TRP A 236 12.99 1.21 13.51
N ASP A 237 12.44 2.28 14.09
CA ASP A 237 12.30 2.39 15.53
C ASP A 237 11.35 1.30 16.08
N LYS A 238 11.51 0.96 17.36
CA LYS A 238 10.64 -0.01 18.05
C LYS A 238 9.15 0.33 17.92
N ASP A 239 8.84 1.62 17.98
CA ASP A 239 7.47 2.16 17.96
C ASP A 239 7.17 2.84 16.60
N GLU A 240 7.88 2.46 15.54
CA GLU A 240 7.71 3.01 14.18
C GLU A 240 6.28 2.80 13.67
N ASN A 241 5.69 3.86 13.09
CA ASN A 241 4.35 3.80 12.56
C ASN A 241 4.36 3.29 11.11
N LEU A 242 4.26 1.97 10.98
CA LEU A 242 4.32 1.27 9.68
C LEU A 242 3.20 1.64 8.72
N ASP A 243 2.05 2.12 9.22
CA ASP A 243 0.95 2.56 8.37
C ASP A 243 1.31 3.86 7.64
N LEU A 244 2.02 4.78 8.30
CA LEU A 244 2.52 5.99 7.65
C LEU A 244 3.47 5.64 6.51
N ILE A 245 4.41 4.72 6.75
CA ILE A 245 5.35 4.25 5.72
C ILE A 245 4.62 3.59 4.56
N ARG A 246 3.65 2.70 4.85
CA ARG A 246 2.85 2.02 3.82
C ARG A 246 2.09 3.01 2.94
N HIS A 247 1.57 4.09 3.53
CA HIS A 247 0.85 5.13 2.80
C HIS A 247 1.75 6.24 2.24
N GLY A 248 3.08 6.15 2.41
CA GLY A 248 4.02 7.16 1.93
C GLY A 248 3.88 8.51 2.62
N ILE A 249 3.38 8.53 3.86
CA ILE A 249 3.15 9.74 4.64
C ILE A 249 4.42 10.09 5.40
N SER A 250 5.09 11.15 4.96
CA SER A 250 6.24 11.71 5.68
C SER A 250 5.77 12.61 6.83
N PRO A 251 6.25 12.39 8.08
CA PRO A 251 6.03 13.33 9.17
C PRO A 251 6.69 14.67 8.88
N ASP A 252 7.90 14.62 8.33
CA ASP A 252 8.75 15.78 8.05
C ASP A 252 8.37 16.49 6.76
N PHE A 253 8.56 17.81 6.76
CA PHE A 253 8.45 18.64 5.58
C PHE A 253 9.77 18.65 4.79
N PRO A 254 9.73 18.75 3.45
CA PRO A 254 10.90 19.06 2.65
C PRO A 254 11.59 20.38 3.10
N GLU A 255 12.93 20.43 3.00
CA GLU A 255 13.71 21.58 3.49
C GLU A 255 13.41 22.89 2.76
N ASP A 256 13.05 22.85 1.49
CA ASP A 256 12.61 24.01 0.72
C ASP A 256 11.25 24.54 1.18
N VAL A 257 10.32 23.65 1.56
CA VAL A 257 9.04 24.00 2.18
C VAL A 257 9.25 24.63 3.56
N LYS A 258 10.11 24.05 4.40
CA LYS A 258 10.49 24.63 5.70
C LYS A 258 11.07 26.03 5.54
N GLY A 259 12.06 26.18 4.66
CA GLY A 259 12.69 27.47 4.37
C GLY A 259 11.70 28.50 3.81
N SER A 260 10.73 28.08 2.99
CA SER A 260 9.66 28.96 2.51
C SER A 260 8.72 29.41 3.63
N ALA A 261 8.35 28.52 4.54
CA ALA A 261 7.49 28.84 5.68
C ALA A 261 8.17 29.81 6.66
N GLU A 262 9.46 29.59 6.97
CA GLU A 262 10.23 30.50 7.81
C GLU A 262 10.33 31.92 7.24
N ARG A 263 10.46 32.04 5.92
CA ARG A 263 10.45 33.36 5.25
C ARG A 263 9.10 34.05 5.40
N LEU A 264 7.99 33.34 5.19
CA LEU A 264 6.64 33.90 5.38
C LEU A 264 6.45 34.43 6.81
N VAL A 265 6.91 33.69 7.82
CA VAL A 265 6.86 34.14 9.22
C VAL A 265 7.71 35.39 9.44
N LYS A 266 8.95 35.41 8.94
CA LYS A 266 9.84 36.58 9.05
C LYS A 266 9.26 37.80 8.34
N ASP A 267 8.76 37.64 7.12
CA ASP A 267 8.20 38.73 6.33
C ASP A 267 6.97 39.33 7.02
N ALA A 268 6.11 38.50 7.61
CA ALA A 268 4.98 38.97 8.40
C ALA A 268 5.39 39.74 9.66
N TYR A 269 6.51 39.37 10.29
CA TYR A 269 7.03 40.04 11.48
C TYR A 269 7.71 41.39 11.18
N TYR A 270 8.43 41.51 10.05
CA TYR A 270 9.17 42.72 9.69
C TYR A 270 8.38 43.71 8.82
N SER A 271 7.21 43.32 8.31
CA SER A 271 6.33 44.22 7.56
C SER A 271 5.43 45.05 8.49
N ASN A 272 5.02 46.23 8.03
CA ASN A 272 3.97 46.99 8.74
C ASN A 272 2.58 46.38 8.46
N THR A 273 1.64 46.59 9.38
CA THR A 273 0.31 45.95 9.33
C THR A 273 -0.47 46.21 8.04
N GLU A 274 -0.39 47.41 7.45
CA GLU A 274 -1.03 47.72 6.16
C GLU A 274 -0.45 46.88 5.01
N THR A 275 0.88 46.73 4.98
CA THR A 275 1.58 45.92 3.98
C THR A 275 1.33 44.43 4.22
N THR A 276 1.33 44.00 5.49
CA THR A 276 1.13 42.61 5.87
C THR A 276 -0.28 42.16 5.52
N TYR A 277 -1.32 42.93 5.87
CA TYR A 277 -2.71 42.46 5.85
C TYR A 277 -3.60 43.09 4.77
N GLY A 278 -3.17 44.21 4.17
CA GLY A 278 -3.94 44.97 3.19
C GLY A 278 -4.97 45.91 3.82
N THR A 279 -5.43 46.89 3.04
CA THR A 279 -6.29 48.00 3.51
C THR A 279 -7.80 47.75 3.33
N LYS A 280 -8.20 46.63 2.74
CA LYS A 280 -9.62 46.34 2.40
C LYS A 280 -10.36 45.52 3.46
N ARG A 281 -9.73 45.24 4.61
CA ARG A 281 -10.31 44.42 5.68
C ARG A 281 -11.12 45.28 6.64
N VAL A 282 -12.26 44.75 7.08
CA VAL A 282 -13.03 45.37 8.17
C VAL A 282 -12.22 45.26 9.46
N ASN A 283 -11.98 46.37 10.13
CA ASN A 283 -11.30 46.36 11.43
C ASN A 283 -12.31 45.96 12.53
N LEU A 284 -12.03 44.85 13.20
CA LEU A 284 -12.83 44.28 14.29
C LEU A 284 -11.99 44.09 15.57
N THR A 285 -10.86 44.79 15.71
CA THR A 285 -9.97 44.62 16.87
C THR A 285 -10.60 44.99 18.21
N ASP A 286 -11.64 45.82 18.18
CA ASP A 286 -12.37 46.28 19.37
C ASP A 286 -13.56 45.36 19.72
N LEU A 287 -13.90 44.41 18.85
CA LEU A 287 -14.98 43.46 19.09
C LEU A 287 -14.49 42.38 20.07
N PRO A 288 -15.23 42.06 21.16
CA PRO A 288 -14.86 40.99 22.07
C PRO A 288 -15.02 39.62 21.38
N LEU A 289 -13.90 38.94 21.21
CA LEU A 289 -13.71 37.69 20.50
C LEU A 289 -13.14 36.64 21.46
N ILE A 290 -13.67 35.43 21.34
CA ILE A 290 -13.26 34.28 22.13
C ILE A 290 -12.91 33.10 21.22
N THR A 291 -11.82 32.39 21.52
CA THR A 291 -11.54 31.06 20.95
C THR A 291 -11.88 29.98 21.98
N ILE A 292 -12.37 28.82 21.54
CA ILE A 292 -12.84 27.73 22.41
C ILE A 292 -12.35 26.38 21.86
N ASP A 293 -11.33 25.82 22.50
CA ASP A 293 -10.60 24.68 21.94
C ASP A 293 -10.26 23.58 22.95
N GLY A 294 -9.58 22.53 22.48
CA GLY A 294 -8.95 21.56 23.36
C GLY A 294 -7.79 22.20 24.13
N GLN A 295 -7.51 21.73 25.35
CA GLN A 295 -6.40 22.26 26.16
C GLN A 295 -5.03 22.12 25.49
N ALA A 296 -4.87 21.14 24.59
CA ALA A 296 -3.64 20.91 23.84
C ALA A 296 -3.64 21.53 22.42
N THR A 297 -4.72 22.22 22.03
CA THR A 297 -4.80 22.88 20.71
C THR A 297 -3.89 24.10 20.69
N MET A 298 -3.16 24.29 19.58
CA MET A 298 -2.25 25.42 19.36
C MET A 298 -2.54 26.17 18.04
N ASP A 299 -3.24 25.52 17.12
CA ASP A 299 -3.76 26.02 15.86
C ASP A 299 -5.24 26.41 16.01
N TYR A 300 -5.49 27.60 16.55
CA TYR A 300 -6.84 28.12 16.73
C TYR A 300 -7.36 28.63 15.39
N ASP A 301 -8.28 27.88 14.77
CA ASP A 301 -8.80 28.16 13.43
C ASP A 301 -10.01 29.10 13.46
N ASP A 302 -10.79 29.07 14.55
CA ASP A 302 -12.04 29.81 14.68
C ASP A 302 -12.12 30.62 15.98
N ALA A 303 -12.76 31.79 15.88
CA ALA A 303 -13.14 32.62 17.01
C ALA A 303 -14.61 33.03 16.89
N LEU A 304 -15.22 33.36 18.03
CA LEU A 304 -16.62 33.71 18.16
C LEU A 304 -16.77 35.09 18.80
N SER A 305 -17.79 35.84 18.38
CA SER A 305 -18.24 37.06 19.05
C SER A 305 -19.76 37.09 19.12
N ILE A 306 -20.31 37.79 20.10
CA ILE A 306 -21.75 37.94 20.24
C ILE A 306 -22.09 39.33 20.77
N GLU A 307 -22.95 40.03 20.05
CA GLU A 307 -23.52 41.29 20.50
C GLU A 307 -25.03 41.16 20.59
N LYS A 308 -25.62 41.75 21.62
CA LYS A 308 -27.07 41.83 21.77
C LYS A 308 -27.54 43.24 21.43
N SER A 309 -28.46 43.34 20.48
CA SER A 309 -29.08 44.61 20.09
C SER A 309 -30.60 44.47 20.11
N ASN A 310 -31.24 45.04 21.13
CA ASN A 310 -32.68 44.93 21.38
C ASN A 310 -33.18 43.47 21.37
N ASP A 311 -34.01 43.12 20.38
CA ASP A 311 -34.62 41.80 20.16
C ASP A 311 -33.80 40.88 19.24
N HIS A 312 -32.61 41.30 18.84
CA HIS A 312 -31.74 40.55 17.96
C HIS A 312 -30.36 40.30 18.57
N TYR A 313 -29.75 39.20 18.13
CA TYR A 313 -28.36 38.89 18.39
C TYR A 313 -27.56 39.04 17.11
N ARG A 314 -26.36 39.60 17.19
CA ARG A 314 -25.38 39.58 16.12
C ARG A 314 -24.28 38.62 16.51
N LEU A 315 -24.34 37.41 15.97
CA LEU A 315 -23.32 36.38 16.12
C LEU A 315 -22.23 36.62 15.09
N GLY A 316 -20.97 36.68 15.51
CA GLY A 316 -19.82 36.64 14.62
C GLY A 316 -19.09 35.32 14.73
N ILE A 317 -18.77 34.72 13.57
CA ILE A 317 -17.92 33.54 13.47
C ILE A 317 -16.73 33.90 12.57
N HIS A 318 -15.53 33.82 13.10
CA HIS A 318 -14.33 34.38 12.50
C HIS A 318 -13.33 33.25 12.23
N ILE A 319 -13.14 32.89 10.96
CA ILE A 319 -12.24 31.81 10.55
C ILE A 319 -10.91 32.41 10.11
N SER A 320 -9.80 31.82 10.53
CA SER A 320 -8.45 32.22 10.12
C SER A 320 -8.33 32.29 8.59
N ASP A 321 -7.81 33.39 8.08
CA ASP A 321 -7.57 33.56 6.64
C ASP A 321 -6.19 33.01 6.26
N VAL A 322 -6.06 31.68 6.24
CA VAL A 322 -4.81 30.99 5.88
C VAL A 322 -4.32 31.37 4.46
N ALA A 323 -5.26 31.57 3.53
CA ALA A 323 -4.99 31.95 2.14
C ALA A 323 -4.38 33.37 2.03
N HIS A 324 -4.49 34.18 3.08
CA HIS A 324 -3.77 35.43 3.20
C HIS A 324 -2.25 35.22 3.14
N PHE A 325 -1.71 34.24 3.85
CA PHE A 325 -0.27 33.98 3.91
C PHE A 325 0.19 32.96 2.87
N ILE A 326 -0.57 31.88 2.68
CA ILE A 326 -0.21 30.78 1.80
C ILE A 326 -0.86 31.03 0.44
N LYS A 327 -0.08 31.54 -0.51
CA LYS A 327 -0.56 31.82 -1.87
C LYS A 327 -0.64 30.55 -2.71
N LYS A 328 -1.69 30.49 -3.54
CA LYS A 328 -1.89 29.42 -4.52
C LYS A 328 -0.63 29.19 -5.36
N ASN A 329 -0.29 27.93 -5.56
CA ASN A 329 0.89 27.43 -6.28
C ASN A 329 2.25 27.73 -5.61
N SER A 330 2.29 28.28 -4.39
CA SER A 330 3.53 28.37 -3.60
C SER A 330 4.04 26.98 -3.18
N LEU A 331 5.28 26.90 -2.67
CA LEU A 331 5.84 25.63 -2.17
C LEU A 331 4.98 25.05 -1.03
N VAL A 332 4.58 25.90 -0.08
CA VAL A 332 3.74 25.49 1.06
C VAL A 332 2.35 25.05 0.58
N ASP A 333 1.75 25.76 -0.39
CA ASP A 333 0.43 25.38 -0.95
C ASP A 333 0.45 24.02 -1.63
N LYS A 334 1.47 23.74 -2.46
CA LYS A 334 1.61 22.45 -3.13
C LYS A 334 1.79 21.31 -2.13
N GLU A 335 2.57 21.53 -1.08
CA GLU A 335 2.75 20.54 -0.02
C GLU A 335 1.47 20.35 0.81
N ALA A 336 0.73 21.42 1.11
CA ALA A 336 -0.57 21.34 1.77
C ALA A 336 -1.58 20.52 0.95
N VAL A 337 -1.62 20.72 -0.37
CA VAL A 337 -2.45 19.94 -1.30
C VAL A 337 -2.02 18.46 -1.33
N ASN A 338 -0.72 18.19 -1.32
CA ASN A 338 -0.18 16.83 -1.28
C ASN A 338 -0.54 16.10 0.02
N ARG A 339 -0.51 16.81 1.16
CA ARG A 339 -0.92 16.26 2.47
C ARG A 339 -2.43 16.17 2.64
N ALA A 340 -3.19 17.06 2.00
CA ALA A 340 -4.65 17.22 2.02
C ALA A 340 -5.30 17.52 3.40
N SER A 341 -4.77 16.96 4.50
CA SER A 341 -5.27 17.19 5.85
C SER A 341 -4.18 16.89 6.89
N SER A 342 -4.35 17.41 8.10
CA SER A 342 -3.53 17.03 9.25
C SER A 342 -3.93 15.62 9.72
N ILE A 343 -2.96 14.80 10.08
CA ILE A 343 -3.18 13.44 10.59
C ILE A 343 -2.87 13.42 12.07
N TYR A 344 -3.82 12.92 12.87
CA TYR A 344 -3.69 12.81 14.32
C TYR A 344 -3.55 11.34 14.68
N THR A 345 -2.36 10.93 15.11
CA THR A 345 -2.09 9.61 15.69
C THR A 345 -2.06 9.73 17.22
N PRO A 346 -2.18 8.62 17.98
CA PRO A 346 -2.11 8.67 19.43
C PRO A 346 -0.80 9.26 19.98
N ASP A 347 0.30 9.11 19.26
CA ASP A 347 1.64 9.56 19.67
C ASP A 347 2.01 10.96 19.15
N ARG A 348 1.45 11.40 18.01
CA ARG A 348 1.81 12.68 17.40
C ARG A 348 0.76 13.27 16.45
N LYS A 349 0.92 14.55 16.16
CA LYS A 349 0.20 15.27 15.09
C LYS A 349 1.16 15.44 13.90
N ILE A 350 0.71 15.04 12.71
CA ILE A 350 1.39 15.31 11.44
C ILE A 350 0.62 16.44 10.76
N PRO A 351 1.12 17.68 10.78
CA PRO A 351 0.34 18.82 10.32
C PRO A 351 0.32 18.90 8.79
N MET A 352 -0.77 19.46 8.26
CA MET A 352 -0.95 19.75 6.83
C MET A 352 0.02 20.83 6.33
N ILE A 353 0.35 21.80 7.18
CA ILE A 353 1.28 22.89 6.88
C ILE A 353 2.32 23.03 8.01
N PRO A 354 3.49 23.65 7.76
CA PRO A 354 4.53 23.78 8.78
C PRO A 354 4.03 24.42 10.09
N PRO A 355 4.46 23.93 11.29
CA PRO A 355 3.96 24.40 12.58
C PRO A 355 4.09 25.90 12.82
N GLY A 356 5.18 26.53 12.35
CA GLY A 356 5.36 27.99 12.46
C GLY A 356 4.26 28.79 11.76
N LEU A 357 3.60 28.20 10.76
CA LEU A 357 2.42 28.79 10.11
C LEU A 357 1.13 28.37 10.83
N ALA A 358 0.87 27.07 10.99
CA ALA A 358 -0.38 26.55 11.59
C ALA A 358 -0.59 27.05 13.03
N GLU A 359 0.39 26.83 13.89
CA GLU A 359 0.33 27.10 15.33
C GLU A 359 0.88 28.49 15.68
N GLY A 360 1.33 29.24 14.67
CA GLY A 360 1.91 30.57 14.81
C GLY A 360 1.12 31.60 14.01
N LEU A 361 1.59 31.87 12.80
CA LEU A 361 1.14 32.98 11.97
C LEU A 361 -0.36 32.95 11.61
N CYS A 362 -0.92 31.74 11.40
CA CYS A 362 -2.33 31.56 11.05
C CYS A 362 -3.22 31.36 12.28
N SER A 363 -2.67 30.91 13.40
CA SER A 363 -3.44 30.66 14.63
C SER A 363 -3.99 31.97 15.21
N LEU A 364 -5.28 31.97 15.54
CA LEU A 364 -6.01 33.09 16.16
C LEU A 364 -5.68 33.25 17.65
N LYS A 365 -4.39 33.44 17.96
CA LYS A 365 -3.90 33.59 19.34
C LYS A 365 -4.42 34.87 19.99
N ALA A 366 -4.72 34.77 21.29
CA ALA A 366 -5.12 35.93 22.08
C ALA A 366 -4.06 37.04 22.06
N GLY A 367 -4.51 38.28 21.89
CA GLY A 367 -3.68 39.49 21.87
C GLY A 367 -2.96 39.77 20.56
N GLU A 368 -3.02 38.87 19.58
CA GLU A 368 -2.35 39.06 18.30
C GLU A 368 -3.31 39.50 17.19
N LEU A 369 -2.88 40.47 16.37
CA LEU A 369 -3.63 40.92 15.20
C LEU A 369 -3.58 39.84 14.12
N ARG A 370 -4.75 39.39 13.65
CA ARG A 370 -4.86 38.32 12.65
C ARG A 370 -5.87 38.64 11.55
N PRO A 371 -5.58 38.25 10.29
CA PRO A 371 -6.56 38.28 9.22
C PRO A 371 -7.55 37.10 9.38
N ALA A 372 -8.82 37.38 9.19
CA ALA A 372 -9.89 36.39 9.24
C ALA A 372 -10.90 36.61 8.10
N ILE A 373 -11.70 35.60 7.84
CA ILE A 373 -12.96 35.70 7.11
C ILE A 373 -14.08 35.60 8.14
N SER A 374 -14.80 36.70 8.33
CA SER A 374 -15.85 36.83 9.33
C SER A 374 -17.23 36.62 8.70
N THR A 375 -18.01 35.74 9.31
CA THR A 375 -19.43 35.53 9.02
C THR A 375 -20.25 36.12 10.15
N PHE A 376 -20.93 37.23 9.90
CA PHE A 376 -21.91 37.81 10.81
C PHE A 376 -23.29 37.27 10.50
N VAL A 377 -24.01 36.89 11.56
CA VAL A 377 -25.36 36.32 11.48
C VAL A 377 -26.26 37.12 12.40
N GLN A 378 -27.23 37.83 11.82
CA GLN A 378 -28.27 38.49 12.57
C GLN A 378 -29.37 37.48 12.91
N ILE A 379 -29.59 37.24 14.20
CA ILE A 379 -30.53 36.23 14.70
C ILE A 379 -31.67 36.95 15.43
N GLY A 380 -32.92 36.66 15.05
CA GLY A 380 -34.11 37.16 15.71
C GLY A 380 -34.41 36.48 17.05
N SER A 381 -35.32 37.05 17.81
CA SER A 381 -35.76 36.54 19.13
C SER A 381 -36.22 35.07 19.12
N TYR A 382 -36.84 34.63 18.01
CA TYR A 382 -37.27 33.24 17.80
C TYR A 382 -36.16 32.30 17.30
N GLY A 383 -34.92 32.78 17.14
CA GLY A 383 -33.79 31.99 16.64
C GLY A 383 -33.76 31.83 15.12
N ASN A 384 -34.59 32.58 14.39
CA ASN A 384 -34.52 32.66 12.92
C ASN A 384 -33.37 33.57 12.50
N ILE A 385 -32.67 33.19 11.43
CA ILE A 385 -31.65 34.03 10.81
C ILE A 385 -32.37 35.08 9.97
N VAL A 386 -32.02 36.34 10.21
CA VAL A 386 -32.61 37.54 9.58
C VAL A 386 -31.72 38.02 8.45
N ASP A 387 -30.40 38.04 8.68
CA ASP A 387 -29.41 38.54 7.73
C ASP A 387 -28.07 37.85 7.93
N VAL A 388 -27.26 37.80 6.87
CA VAL A 388 -25.93 37.20 6.86
C VAL A 388 -24.97 38.06 6.05
N GLU A 389 -23.83 38.40 6.66
CA GLU A 389 -22.77 39.18 6.02
C GLU A 389 -21.44 38.41 6.13
N ILE A 390 -20.73 38.26 5.02
CA ILE A 390 -19.41 37.60 4.97
C ILE A 390 -18.38 38.60 4.49
N VAL A 391 -17.37 38.90 5.32
CA VAL A 391 -16.35 39.92 5.01
C VAL A 391 -14.93 39.48 5.41
N PRO A 392 -13.90 39.86 4.64
CA PRO A 392 -12.53 39.78 5.11
C PRO A 392 -12.30 40.82 6.22
N SER A 393 -11.66 40.42 7.31
CA SER A 393 -11.53 41.22 8.52
C SER A 393 -10.14 41.13 9.16
N LEU A 394 -9.87 42.07 10.05
CA LEU A 394 -8.76 42.06 11.00
C LEU A 394 -9.33 41.94 12.41
N ILE A 395 -8.87 40.95 13.15
CA ILE A 395 -9.36 40.64 14.50
C ILE A 395 -8.20 40.55 15.49
N THR A 396 -8.52 40.74 16.77
CA THR A 396 -7.64 40.43 17.89
C THR A 396 -8.45 39.66 18.91
N VAL A 397 -8.07 38.43 19.22
CA VAL A 397 -8.79 37.61 20.21
C VAL A 397 -8.47 38.11 21.62
N GLN A 398 -9.47 38.33 22.46
CA GLN A 398 -9.28 38.81 23.84
C GLN A 398 -9.27 37.67 24.85
N ARG A 399 -10.04 36.60 24.62
CA ARG A 399 -10.09 35.43 25.53
C ARG A 399 -9.83 34.15 24.75
N GLN A 400 -8.95 33.32 25.29
CA GLN A 400 -8.70 31.99 24.77
C GLN A 400 -9.09 30.99 25.84
N LEU A 401 -10.13 30.21 25.57
CA LEU A 401 -10.76 29.32 26.52
C LEU A 401 -10.62 27.88 26.07
N SER A 402 -10.51 26.96 27.02
CA SER A 402 -10.67 25.55 26.74
C SER A 402 -12.14 25.14 26.84
N TYR A 403 -12.50 24.00 26.23
CA TYR A 403 -13.81 23.38 26.46
C TYR A 403 -14.12 23.18 27.95
N TYR A 404 -13.10 22.94 28.78
CA TYR A 404 -13.27 22.77 30.23
C TYR A 404 -13.69 24.09 30.89
N ASP A 405 -13.03 25.19 30.53
CA ASP A 405 -13.34 26.52 31.07
C ASP A 405 -14.78 26.89 30.74
N VAL A 406 -15.16 26.75 29.46
CA VAL A 406 -16.53 27.03 28.99
C VAL A 406 -17.57 26.19 29.72
N ASN A 407 -17.32 24.89 29.92
CA ASN A 407 -18.23 24.02 30.66
C ASN A 407 -18.42 24.45 32.11
N THR A 408 -17.42 25.08 32.72
CA THR A 408 -17.46 25.53 34.12
C THR A 408 -18.25 26.83 34.27
N VAL A 409 -18.15 27.73 33.29
CA VAL A 409 -18.78 29.07 33.35
C VAL A 409 -20.03 29.21 32.49
N THR A 410 -20.55 28.13 31.90
CA THR A 410 -21.65 28.19 30.90
C THR A 410 -22.86 28.97 31.39
N ASP A 411 -23.23 28.84 32.66
CA ASP A 411 -24.40 29.51 33.24
C ASP A 411 -24.08 30.89 33.85
N GLU A 412 -22.81 31.17 34.11
CA GLU A 412 -22.34 32.39 34.80
C GLU A 412 -21.91 33.48 33.81
N ASP A 413 -21.32 33.10 32.69
CA ASP A 413 -20.84 34.00 31.65
C ASP A 413 -21.94 34.29 30.62
N GLU A 414 -22.37 35.55 30.54
CA GLU A 414 -23.50 35.95 29.68
C GLU A 414 -23.22 35.71 28.19
N GLU A 415 -21.99 35.96 27.71
CA GLU A 415 -21.61 35.78 26.30
C GLU A 415 -21.69 34.29 25.92
N ILE A 416 -21.11 33.44 26.76
CA ILE A 416 -21.10 31.98 26.57
C ILE A 416 -22.53 31.43 26.62
N ARG A 417 -23.35 31.88 27.59
CA ARG A 417 -24.74 31.46 27.70
C ARG A 417 -25.55 31.82 26.46
N MET A 418 -25.37 33.02 25.93
CA MET A 418 -26.04 33.46 24.69
C MET A 418 -25.63 32.60 23.48
N LEU A 419 -24.32 32.37 23.31
CA LEU A 419 -23.80 31.49 22.25
C LEU A 419 -24.34 30.06 22.38
N TYR A 420 -24.38 29.52 23.59
CA TYR A 420 -24.89 28.18 23.88
C TYR A 420 -26.38 28.05 23.57
N ASP A 421 -27.18 29.05 23.92
CA ASP A 421 -28.62 29.07 23.64
C ASP A 421 -28.89 29.13 22.13
N ILE A 422 -28.12 29.93 21.39
CA ILE A 422 -28.19 29.99 19.92
C ILE A 422 -27.85 28.62 19.32
N ALA A 423 -26.74 28.01 19.74
CA ALA A 423 -26.31 26.69 19.29
C ALA A 423 -27.39 25.61 19.55
N LYS A 424 -28.00 25.61 20.74
CA LYS A 424 -29.11 24.70 21.08
C LYS A 424 -30.32 24.87 20.16
N LYS A 425 -30.76 26.12 19.94
CA LYS A 425 -31.90 26.41 19.05
C LYS A 425 -31.61 25.97 17.62
N PHE A 426 -30.39 26.22 17.13
CA PHE A 426 -29.97 25.78 15.80
C PHE A 426 -29.95 24.25 15.68
N ARG A 427 -29.38 23.54 16.66
CA ARG A 427 -29.44 22.08 16.72
C ARG A 427 -30.88 21.58 16.64
N GLN A 428 -31.77 22.09 17.51
CA GLN A 428 -33.17 21.67 17.54
C GLN A 428 -33.86 21.84 16.18
N LYS A 429 -33.60 22.96 15.50
CA LYS A 429 -34.09 23.20 14.13
C LYS A 429 -33.57 22.14 13.16
N ARG A 430 -32.27 21.85 13.15
CA ARG A 430 -31.69 20.80 12.27
C ARG A 430 -32.29 19.43 12.54
N LEU A 431 -32.43 19.05 13.82
CA LEU A 431 -33.03 17.78 14.20
C LEU A 431 -34.51 17.68 13.78
N ALA A 432 -35.27 18.77 13.92
CA ALA A 432 -36.65 18.85 13.43
C ALA A 432 -36.75 18.76 11.90
N GLN A 433 -35.71 19.20 11.18
CA GLN A 433 -35.56 19.05 9.73
C GLN A 433 -35.02 17.67 9.30
N GLY A 434 -34.87 16.74 10.24
CA GLY A 434 -34.48 15.37 9.95
C GLY A 434 -32.98 15.07 10.03
N ALA A 435 -32.17 15.99 10.58
CA ALA A 435 -30.78 15.68 10.93
C ALA A 435 -30.71 14.47 11.87
N LEU A 436 -29.61 13.70 11.75
CA LEU A 436 -29.41 12.48 12.51
C LEU A 436 -28.26 12.68 13.50
N GLN A 437 -28.57 12.62 14.79
CA GLN A 437 -27.57 12.65 15.83
C GLN A 437 -27.22 11.22 16.27
N ILE A 438 -25.94 10.87 16.13
CA ILE A 438 -25.41 9.58 16.56
C ILE A 438 -24.59 9.78 17.82
N THR A 439 -25.11 9.26 18.93
CA THR A 439 -24.46 9.36 20.24
C THR A 439 -23.80 8.05 20.59
N LEU A 440 -22.48 7.98 20.40
CA LEU A 440 -21.63 6.86 20.79
C LEU A 440 -20.55 7.36 21.76
N PRO A 441 -20.13 6.55 22.74
CA PRO A 441 -18.96 6.86 23.55
C PRO A 441 -17.74 7.04 22.65
N GLU A 442 -17.05 8.17 22.81
CA GLU A 442 -15.79 8.43 22.15
C GLU A 442 -14.65 8.30 23.16
N ILE A 443 -13.57 7.69 22.70
CA ILE A 443 -12.36 7.43 23.47
C ILE A 443 -11.22 8.16 22.79
N ASN A 444 -10.50 8.99 23.54
CA ASN A 444 -9.23 9.55 23.12
C ASN A 444 -8.11 8.69 23.70
N ILE A 445 -7.09 8.42 22.88
CA ILE A 445 -5.89 7.68 23.27
C ILE A 445 -4.71 8.57 22.94
N TRP A 446 -3.83 8.81 23.91
CA TRP A 446 -2.55 9.47 23.67
C TRP A 446 -1.41 8.69 24.32
N VAL A 447 -0.19 8.92 23.85
CA VAL A 447 1.03 8.33 24.42
C VAL A 447 1.71 9.37 25.30
N ASN A 448 1.97 9.03 26.55
CA ASN A 448 2.70 9.88 27.49
C ASN A 448 4.20 9.93 27.13
N GLN A 449 4.93 10.87 27.75
CA GLN A 449 6.38 11.02 27.53
C GLN A 449 7.20 9.78 27.90
N ASP A 450 6.70 8.94 28.81
CA ASP A 450 7.32 7.67 29.20
C ASP A 450 6.95 6.49 28.28
N GLY A 451 6.20 6.75 27.20
CA GLY A 451 5.72 5.75 26.25
C GLY A 451 4.45 5.01 26.69
N SER A 452 3.89 5.32 27.87
CA SER A 452 2.67 4.66 28.34
C SER A 452 1.41 5.21 27.64
N PRO A 453 0.45 4.35 27.24
CA PRO A 453 -0.81 4.83 26.68
C PRO A 453 -1.72 5.35 27.80
N ALA A 454 -2.30 6.52 27.58
CA ALA A 454 -3.34 7.11 28.40
C ALA A 454 -4.64 7.16 27.61
N VAL A 455 -5.75 6.90 28.30
CA VAL A 455 -7.07 6.76 27.70
C VAL A 455 -8.06 7.64 28.46
N SER A 456 -8.81 8.46 27.75
CA SER A 456 -9.95 9.18 28.35
C SER A 456 -11.20 9.12 27.50
N ARG A 457 -12.34 9.26 28.17
CA ARG A 457 -13.64 9.35 27.51
C ARG A 457 -13.96 10.81 27.21
N ILE A 458 -14.32 11.11 25.97
CA ILE A 458 -14.78 12.44 25.58
C ILE A 458 -16.31 12.49 25.69
N ASN A 459 -16.82 13.56 26.31
CA ASN A 459 -18.24 13.89 26.28
C ASN A 459 -18.52 14.95 25.20
N ARG A 460 -18.99 14.52 24.01
CA ARG A 460 -19.38 15.43 22.92
C ARG A 460 -20.57 16.32 23.26
N GLU A 461 -21.39 15.91 24.21
CA GLU A 461 -22.58 16.66 24.64
C GLU A 461 -22.26 17.69 25.74
N SER A 462 -20.99 17.87 26.11
CA SER A 462 -20.59 18.94 27.02
C SER A 462 -20.87 20.32 26.40
N PRO A 463 -21.34 21.32 27.16
CA PRO A 463 -21.74 22.64 26.63
C PRO A 463 -20.77 23.28 25.64
N GLY A 464 -19.47 23.35 25.96
CA GLY A 464 -18.48 24.01 25.10
C GLY A 464 -18.29 23.30 23.76
N ARG A 465 -18.21 21.97 23.74
CA ARG A 465 -18.10 21.18 22.49
C ARG A 465 -19.37 21.26 21.65
N MET A 466 -20.52 21.21 22.32
CA MET A 466 -21.84 21.35 21.70
C MET A 466 -21.96 22.70 20.99
N LEU A 467 -21.64 23.77 21.72
CA LEU A 467 -21.64 25.15 21.25
C LEU A 467 -20.78 25.31 20.00
N VAL A 468 -19.48 24.99 20.09
CA VAL A 468 -18.54 25.18 18.96
C VAL A 468 -18.99 24.35 17.76
N ALA A 469 -19.35 23.08 17.96
CA ALA A 469 -19.78 22.22 16.86
C ALA A 469 -21.01 22.77 16.11
N GLU A 470 -22.03 23.26 16.81
CA GLU A 470 -23.23 23.80 16.15
C GLU A 470 -22.96 25.12 15.44
N LEU A 471 -22.12 26.00 16.01
CA LEU A 471 -21.78 27.26 15.38
C LEU A 471 -20.90 27.04 14.14
N MET A 472 -19.94 26.10 14.18
CA MET A 472 -19.18 25.72 12.99
C MET A 472 -20.05 25.07 11.91
N ILE A 473 -21.04 24.24 12.29
CA ILE A 473 -22.03 23.73 11.34
C ILE A 473 -22.82 24.88 10.70
N MET A 474 -23.20 25.90 11.48
CA MET A 474 -23.88 27.09 10.97
C MET A 474 -23.00 27.88 10.00
N ALA A 475 -21.76 28.18 10.36
CA ALA A 475 -20.82 28.90 9.50
C ALA A 475 -20.62 28.19 8.16
N ASN A 476 -20.33 26.89 8.18
CA ASN A 476 -20.12 26.11 6.97
C ASN A 476 -21.39 26.03 6.10
N TRP A 477 -22.57 25.91 6.71
CA TRP A 477 -23.83 25.97 5.97
C TRP A 477 -24.06 27.32 5.30
N LEU A 478 -23.86 28.42 6.03
CA LEU A 478 -24.06 29.77 5.52
C LEU A 478 -23.04 30.12 4.43
N MET A 479 -21.79 29.70 4.60
CA MET A 479 -20.76 29.81 3.57
C MET A 479 -21.12 28.99 2.32
N ALA A 480 -21.57 27.75 2.48
CA ALA A 480 -22.01 26.92 1.36
C ALA A 480 -23.16 27.58 0.59
N LYS A 481 -24.14 28.16 1.30
CA LYS A 481 -25.24 28.90 0.71
C LYS A 481 -24.74 30.12 -0.07
N PHE A 482 -23.87 30.93 0.55
CA PHE A 482 -23.26 32.09 -0.10
C PHE A 482 -22.54 31.71 -1.39
N LEU A 483 -21.68 30.68 -1.33
CA LEU A 483 -20.92 30.22 -2.50
C LEU A 483 -21.84 29.69 -3.60
N SER A 484 -22.87 28.92 -3.24
CA SER A 484 -23.86 28.38 -4.17
C SER A 484 -24.67 29.49 -4.84
N ASP A 485 -25.21 30.44 -4.07
CA ASP A 485 -26.06 31.53 -4.56
C ASP A 485 -25.28 32.46 -5.50
N HIS A 486 -23.96 32.62 -5.27
CA HIS A 486 -23.07 33.42 -6.11
C HIS A 486 -22.34 32.61 -7.20
N GLN A 487 -22.65 31.32 -7.35
CA GLN A 487 -22.03 30.41 -8.33
C GLN A 487 -20.50 30.38 -8.24
N VAL A 488 -19.96 30.48 -7.03
CA VAL A 488 -18.52 30.40 -6.77
C VAL A 488 -18.09 28.93 -6.73
N PRO A 489 -17.13 28.50 -7.55
CA PRO A 489 -16.61 27.13 -7.49
C PRO A 489 -16.00 26.83 -6.11
N ALA A 490 -16.48 25.75 -5.48
CA ALA A 490 -16.03 25.32 -4.16
C ALA A 490 -16.09 23.80 -4.04
N ILE A 491 -15.48 23.26 -2.98
CA ILE A 491 -15.59 21.85 -2.61
C ILE A 491 -16.70 21.74 -1.59
N PHE A 492 -17.87 21.28 -2.02
CA PHE A 492 -19.01 21.01 -1.17
C PHE A 492 -18.93 19.62 -0.57
N ARG A 493 -19.43 19.48 0.65
CA ARG A 493 -19.55 18.22 1.37
C ARG A 493 -21.02 17.83 1.49
N SER A 494 -21.39 16.73 0.85
CA SER A 494 -22.77 16.23 0.85
C SER A 494 -22.87 14.84 1.45
N GLN A 495 -24.07 14.43 1.84
CA GLN A 495 -24.29 13.09 2.36
C GLN A 495 -25.71 12.61 2.00
N PRO A 496 -25.85 11.50 1.26
CA PRO A 496 -27.15 10.92 0.97
C PRO A 496 -27.89 10.48 2.24
N GLU A 497 -29.23 10.36 2.15
CA GLU A 497 -30.06 9.80 3.22
C GLU A 497 -29.54 8.42 3.68
N PRO A 498 -29.65 8.07 4.96
CA PRO A 498 -29.29 6.74 5.44
C PRO A 498 -30.17 5.68 4.79
N ARG A 499 -29.62 4.46 4.67
CA ARG A 499 -30.34 3.29 4.13
C ARG A 499 -31.54 2.85 4.97
N GLY A 500 -31.65 3.37 6.20
CA GLY A 500 -32.78 3.19 7.09
C GLY A 500 -32.62 4.01 8.36
N ARG A 501 -33.73 4.32 9.04
CA ARG A 501 -33.75 5.01 10.35
C ARG A 501 -34.33 4.08 11.41
N LEU A 502 -33.53 3.75 12.43
CA LEU A 502 -33.84 2.75 13.47
C LEU A 502 -34.52 3.34 14.71
N PHE A 503 -34.42 4.64 14.91
CA PHE A 503 -35.06 5.36 16.01
C PHE A 503 -35.54 6.73 15.51
N LYS A 504 -36.56 7.25 16.19
CA LYS A 504 -37.10 8.60 15.96
C LYS A 504 -36.60 9.53 17.07
N ASN A 505 -36.64 10.84 16.81
CA ASN A 505 -36.30 11.91 17.77
C ASN A 505 -34.86 11.89 18.31
N ASN A 506 -33.94 11.17 17.66
CA ASN A 506 -32.54 11.06 18.08
C ASN A 506 -32.29 10.42 19.46
N GLU A 507 -33.29 9.74 20.04
CA GLU A 507 -33.18 9.04 21.32
C GLU A 507 -32.99 7.53 21.12
N GLY A 508 -31.83 7.15 20.57
CA GLY A 508 -31.46 5.74 20.42
C GLY A 508 -30.76 5.19 21.65
N THR A 509 -30.99 3.91 21.98
CA THR A 509 -30.07 3.15 22.84
C THR A 509 -28.66 3.09 22.23
N LEU A 510 -27.65 2.71 23.03
CA LEU A 510 -26.28 2.52 22.53
C LEU A 510 -26.22 1.56 21.34
N TYR A 511 -26.93 0.43 21.42
CA TYR A 511 -27.01 -0.55 20.34
C TYR A 511 -27.66 0.05 19.09
N GLN A 512 -28.75 0.79 19.23
CA GLN A 512 -29.43 1.42 18.10
C GLN A 512 -28.56 2.50 17.45
N ASN A 513 -27.84 3.33 18.20
CA ASN A 513 -26.89 4.29 17.66
C ASN A 513 -25.77 3.60 16.86
N TRP A 514 -25.21 2.51 17.41
CA TRP A 514 -24.17 1.73 16.74
C TRP A 514 -24.68 1.09 15.44
N ALA A 515 -25.88 0.50 15.48
CA ALA A 515 -26.52 -0.11 14.32
C ALA A 515 -26.88 0.96 13.27
N GLN A 516 -27.39 2.11 13.70
CA GLN A 516 -27.74 3.23 12.84
C GLN A 516 -26.52 3.79 12.10
N ARG A 517 -25.36 3.87 12.77
CA ARG A 517 -24.10 4.30 12.13
C ARG A 517 -23.73 3.43 10.92
N LYS A 518 -24.03 2.13 10.96
CA LYS A 518 -23.79 1.22 9.82
C LYS A 518 -24.74 1.46 8.65
N LEU A 519 -25.88 2.10 8.88
CA LEU A 519 -26.86 2.42 7.83
C LEU A 519 -26.60 3.78 7.18
N LEU A 520 -25.72 4.61 7.76
CA LEU A 520 -25.31 5.87 7.15
C LEU A 520 -24.53 5.63 5.86
N ASN A 521 -24.81 6.45 4.85
CA ASN A 521 -23.95 6.56 3.68
C ASN A 521 -22.72 7.40 4.03
N ARG A 522 -21.59 7.13 3.36
CA ARG A 522 -20.42 8.01 3.48
C ARG A 522 -20.75 9.39 2.91
N PHE A 523 -20.16 10.43 3.49
CA PHE A 523 -20.21 11.75 2.86
C PHE A 523 -19.40 11.72 1.56
N ALA A 524 -19.72 12.62 0.64
CA ALA A 524 -19.02 12.81 -0.62
C ALA A 524 -18.55 14.26 -0.72
N LEU A 525 -17.39 14.47 -1.34
CA LEU A 525 -16.92 15.78 -1.75
C LEU A 525 -17.27 15.99 -3.22
N GLY A 526 -17.81 17.15 -3.57
CA GLY A 526 -18.27 17.49 -4.91
C GLY A 526 -18.12 18.98 -5.20
N HIS A 527 -18.38 19.36 -6.45
CA HIS A 527 -18.31 20.76 -6.91
C HIS A 527 -19.66 21.49 -6.87
N GLU A 528 -20.74 20.76 -6.57
CA GLU A 528 -22.10 21.29 -6.49
C GLU A 528 -22.64 21.17 -5.06
N ALA A 529 -23.47 22.14 -4.68
CA ALA A 529 -24.21 22.11 -3.43
C ALA A 529 -25.27 21.01 -3.48
N HIS A 530 -25.19 20.06 -2.53
CA HIS A 530 -26.18 19.01 -2.35
C HIS A 530 -26.51 18.83 -0.86
N HIS A 531 -27.65 18.20 -0.61
CA HIS A 531 -28.15 17.94 0.73
C HIS A 531 -27.15 17.10 1.56
N HIS A 532 -27.00 17.47 2.83
CA HIS A 532 -26.25 16.71 3.82
C HIS A 532 -27.20 16.10 4.86
N ALA A 533 -27.71 14.90 4.59
CA ALA A 533 -28.75 14.25 5.38
C ALA A 533 -28.40 14.09 6.87
N GLY A 534 -27.13 13.75 7.19
CA GLY A 534 -26.69 13.63 8.59
C GLY A 534 -26.79 14.94 9.37
N LEU A 535 -26.62 16.09 8.70
CA LEU A 535 -26.68 17.41 9.31
C LEU A 535 -28.04 18.09 9.15
N GLY A 536 -28.90 17.59 8.25
CA GLY A 536 -30.21 18.16 7.95
C GLY A 536 -30.13 19.51 7.24
N LEU A 537 -29.15 19.69 6.34
CA LEU A 537 -28.86 20.96 5.68
C LEU A 537 -28.89 20.82 4.16
N GLU A 538 -29.40 21.83 3.46
CA GLU A 538 -29.53 21.88 1.99
C GLU A 538 -28.18 21.96 1.24
N ALA A 539 -27.17 22.54 1.88
CA ALA A 539 -25.80 22.67 1.39
C ALA A 539 -24.82 22.68 2.57
N TYR A 540 -23.58 22.26 2.34
CA TYR A 540 -22.53 22.28 3.36
C TYR A 540 -21.15 22.26 2.69
N VAL A 541 -20.17 22.97 3.26
CA VAL A 541 -18.75 22.95 2.86
C VAL A 541 -17.87 22.43 3.99
#